data_AF-A0A846JYM3-F1
#
_entry.id   AF-A0A846JYM3-F1
#
_cell.length_a   1.000
_cell.length_b   1.000
_cell.length_c   1.000
_cell.angle_alpha   90.00
_cell.angle_beta   90.00
_cell.angle_gamma   90.00
#
_symmetry.space_group_name_H-M   'P 1'
#
loop_
_entity.id
_entity.type
_entity.pdbx_description
1 polymer ?
#
loop_
_entity_poly.entity_id
_entity_poly.type
_entity_poly.pdbx_seq_one_letter_code
_entity_poly.pdbx_strand_id
1 'polypeptide(L)' 'MNITEGYTERGFKLISFKDLYGKKCNIQESSLATEEAIWFGVEEVSRMHLSREQVKEILPILQKYVDTGEI' A
#
# COMPACT_ATOMS: atom_id res chain seq x y z
N MET A 1 -6.20 -10.64 -5.28
CA MET A 1 -5.19 -10.87 -4.23
C MET A 1 -5.87 -10.69 -2.88
N ASN A 2 -5.37 -11.33 -1.81
CA ASN A 2 -5.94 -11.12 -0.47
C ASN A 2 -5.42 -9.80 0.09
N ILE A 3 -6.26 -8.78 0.05
CA ILE A 3 -6.03 -7.45 0.64
C ILE A 3 -6.64 -7.43 2.03
N THR A 4 -5.90 -6.93 3.02
CA THR A 4 -6.41 -6.69 4.37
C THR A 4 -6.11 -5.27 4.81
N GLU A 5 -7.08 -4.65 5.47
CA GLU A 5 -6.92 -3.31 6.05
C GLU A 5 -6.61 -3.39 7.55
N GLY A 6 -5.86 -2.41 8.03
CA GLY A 6 -5.56 -2.21 9.44
C GLY A 6 -5.04 -0.80 9.69
N TYR A 7 -4.41 -0.64 10.86
CA TYR A 7 -3.76 0.59 11.26
C TYR A 7 -2.42 0.28 11.91
N THR A 8 -1.48 1.19 11.77
CA THR A 8 -0.24 1.17 12.56
C THR A 8 -0.54 1.46 14.03
N GLU A 9 0.42 1.21 14.92
CA GLU A 9 0.30 1.56 16.35
C GLU A 9 0.04 3.06 16.58
N ARG A 10 0.46 3.91 15.64
CA ARG A 10 0.26 5.36 15.68
C ARG A 10 -1.04 5.83 15.03
N GLY A 11 -1.88 4.90 14.56
CA GLY A 11 -3.21 5.19 14.00
C GLY A 11 -3.24 5.50 12.50
N PHE A 12 -2.12 5.37 11.77
CA PHE A 12 -2.08 5.56 10.32
C PHE A 12 -2.65 4.35 9.57
N LYS A 13 -3.43 4.58 8.50
CA LYS A 13 -4.04 3.52 7.70
C LYS A 13 -2.94 2.63 7.07
N LEU A 14 -3.19 1.32 7.07
CA LEU A 14 -2.31 0.31 6.51
C LEU A 14 -3.13 -0.69 5.69
N ILE A 15 -2.70 -0.95 4.46
CA ILE A 15 -3.25 -1.96 3.57
C ILE A 15 -2.16 -2.98 3.29
N SER A 16 -2.37 -4.24 3.67
CA SER A 16 -1.41 -5.33 3.47
C SER A 16 -1.87 -6.30 2.39
N PHE A 17 -0.91 -6.81 1.61
CA PHE A 17 -1.16 -7.81 0.58
C PHE A 17 0.12 -8.64 0.30
N LYS A 18 0.00 -9.61 -0.62
CA LYS A 18 1.15 -10.38 -1.12
C LYS A 18 1.39 -10.13 -2.60
N ASP A 19 2.66 -9.99 -2.97
CA ASP A 19 3.08 -9.85 -4.35
C ASP A 19 2.99 -11.18 -5.13
N LEU A 20 3.41 -11.17 -6.41
CA LEU A 20 3.37 -12.33 -7.30
C LEU A 20 4.17 -13.53 -6.76
N TYR A 21 5.17 -13.30 -5.92
CA TYR A 21 6.01 -14.33 -5.31
C TYR A 21 5.68 -14.58 -3.83
N GLY A 22 4.55 -14.06 -3.35
CA GLY A 22 4.08 -14.29 -1.99
C GLY A 22 4.76 -13.42 -0.93
N LYS A 23 5.58 -12.44 -1.32
CA LYS A 23 6.24 -11.53 -0.38
C LYS A 23 5.23 -10.55 0.20
N LYS A 24 5.36 -10.24 1.49
CA LYS A 24 4.52 -9.27 2.18
C LYS A 24 4.83 -7.86 1.68
N CYS A 25 3.77 -7.18 1.27
CA CYS A 25 3.81 -5.81 0.79
C CYS A 25 2.72 -5.01 1.50
N ASN A 26 2.91 -3.69 1.53
CA ASN A 26 1.89 -2.80 2.07
C ASN A 26 1.86 -1.44 1.36
N ILE A 27 0.71 -0.78 1.50
CA ILE A 27 0.51 0.65 1.30
C ILE A 27 0.17 1.22 2.67
N GLN A 28 0.90 2.23 3.12
CA GLN A 28 0.71 2.84 4.43
C GLN A 28 0.74 4.36 4.31
N GLU A 29 -0.19 5.04 5.00
CA GLU A 29 -0.08 6.48 5.19
C GLU A 29 1.22 6.84 5.91
N SER A 30 1.89 7.88 5.41
CA SER A 30 3.07 8.43 6.05
C SER A 30 2.67 9.33 7.21
N SER A 31 3.49 9.34 8.26
CA SER A 31 3.32 10.30 9.35
C SER A 31 3.94 11.67 9.06
N LEU A 32 4.20 11.98 7.79
CA LEU A 32 4.82 13.24 7.38
C LEU A 32 3.79 14.36 7.53
N ALA A 33 4.14 15.41 8.29
CA ALA A 33 3.19 16.49 8.59
C ALA A 33 3.10 17.55 7.48
N THR A 34 4.08 17.60 6.59
CA THR A 34 4.25 18.70 5.62
C THR A 34 3.68 18.40 4.24
N GLU A 35 3.44 17.12 3.94
CA GLU A 35 3.02 16.65 2.64
C GLU A 35 2.26 15.34 2.80
N GLU A 36 1.20 15.17 2.03
CA GLU A 36 0.49 13.90 1.90
C GLU A 36 1.42 12.91 1.21
N ALA A 37 1.85 11.87 1.92
CA ALA A 37 2.76 10.87 1.39
C ALA A 37 2.32 9.47 1.83
N ILE A 38 2.60 8.47 1.01
CA ILE A 38 2.39 7.05 1.32
C ILE A 38 3.69 6.27 1.17
N TRP A 39 3.89 5.29 2.05
CA TRP A 39 4.84 4.21 1.81
C TRP A 39 4.16 3.15 0.95
N PHE A 40 4.82 2.71 -0.12
CA PHE A 40 4.29 1.68 -1.01
C PHE A 40 5.42 0.74 -1.43
N GLY A 41 5.41 -0.49 -0.92
CA GLY A 41 6.60 -1.33 -1.01
C GLY A 41 6.46 -2.74 -0.45
N VAL A 42 7.53 -3.51 -0.64
CA VAL A 42 7.77 -4.77 0.09
C VAL A 42 8.29 -4.41 1.48
N GLU A 43 7.92 -5.19 2.51
CA GLU A 43 8.42 -4.98 3.88
C GLU A 43 9.93 -5.24 4.02
N GLU A 44 10.45 -6.14 3.19
CA GLU A 44 11.86 -6.52 3.15
C GLU A 44 12.62 -5.74 2.07
N VAL A 45 13.95 -5.67 2.18
CA VAL A 45 14.83 -5.00 1.21
C VAL A 45 14.86 -5.76 -0.12
N SER A 46 13.82 -5.58 -0.95
CA SER A 46 13.70 -6.17 -2.27
C SER A 46 12.70 -5.41 -3.16
N ARG A 47 12.65 -5.76 -4.44
CA ARG A 47 11.67 -5.19 -5.39
C ARG A 47 10.33 -5.89 -5.26
N MET A 48 9.25 -5.11 -5.35
CA MET A 48 7.89 -5.61 -5.46
C MET A 48 7.66 -6.16 -6.87
N HIS A 49 7.06 -7.35 -6.97
CA HIS A 49 6.75 -7.95 -8.26
C HIS A 49 5.24 -8.20 -8.39
N LEU A 50 4.56 -7.48 -9.29
CA LEU A 50 3.11 -7.56 -9.46
C LEU A 50 2.75 -8.06 -10.85
N SER A 51 1.75 -8.93 -10.93
CA SER A 51 1.05 -9.23 -12.18
C SER A 51 0.10 -8.12 -12.59
N ARG A 52 -0.35 -8.12 -13.86
CA ARG A 52 -1.36 -7.17 -14.36
C ARG A 52 -2.66 -7.19 -13.54
N GLU A 53 -3.13 -8.37 -13.13
CA GLU A 53 -4.34 -8.47 -12.31
C GLU A 53 -4.13 -7.90 -10.91
N GLN A 54 -2.97 -8.12 -10.28
CA GLN A 54 -2.64 -7.47 -9.00
C GLN A 54 -2.56 -5.95 -9.13
N VAL A 55 -1.98 -5.43 -10.22
CA VAL A 55 -1.97 -3.99 -10.49
C VAL A 55 -3.39 -3.44 -10.62
N LYS A 56 -4.29 -4.16 -11.31
CA LYS A 56 -5.69 -3.77 -11.46
C LYS A 56 -6.42 -3.69 -10.11
N GLU A 57 -6.07 -4.54 -9.15
CA GLU A 57 -6.64 -4.49 -7.80
C GLU A 57 -6.06 -3.36 -6.93
N ILE A 58 -4.80 -2.98 -7.14
CA ILE A 58 -4.13 -1.88 -6.42
C ILE A 58 -4.54 -0.51 -6.97
N LEU A 59 -4.76 -0.41 -8.29
CA LEU A 59 -4.96 0.86 -8.98
C LEU A 59 -6.08 1.73 -8.38
N PRO A 60 -7.26 1.19 -7.98
CA PRO A 60 -8.30 2.01 -7.35
C PRO A 60 -7.89 2.63 -6.02
N ILE A 61 -7.03 1.96 -5.24
CA ILE A 61 -6.52 2.47 -3.96
C ILE A 61 -5.59 3.66 -4.22
N LEU A 62 -4.67 3.50 -5.18
CA LEU A 62 -3.76 4.59 -5.57
C LEU A 62 -4.51 5.77 -6.21
N GLN A 63 -5.56 5.48 -6.98
CA GLN A 63 -6.40 6.53 -7.56
C GLN A 63 -7.15 7.31 -6.48
N LYS A 64 -7.75 6.61 -5.49
CA LYS A 64 -8.37 7.27 -4.33
C LYS A 64 -7.39 8.20 -3.62
N TYR A 65 -6.16 7.74 -3.39
CA TYR A 65 -5.13 8.58 -2.78
C TYR A 65 -4.79 9.82 -3.61
N VAL A 66 -4.69 9.71 -4.94
CA VAL A 66 -4.52 10.87 -5.83
C VAL A 66 -5.70 11.85 -5.73
N ASP A 67 -6.91 11.32 -5.57
CA ASP A 67 -8.13 12.12 -5.55
C ASP A 67 -8.39 12.77 -4.19
N THR A 68 -7.96 12.15 -3.07
CA THR A 68 -8.37 12.55 -1.71
C THR A 68 -7.26 12.68 -0.68
N GLY A 69 -6.03 12.22 -0.96
CA GLY A 69 -4.94 12.15 0.02
C GLY A 69 -5.04 10.97 1.00
N GLU A 70 -6.04 10.09 0.86
CA GLU A 70 -6.29 8.95 1.76
C GLU A 70 -6.34 7.63 0.97
N ILE A 71 -5.86 6.53 1.58
CA ILE A 71 -5.95 5.17 1.01
C ILE A 71 -7.16 4.39 1.53
#